data_AF-A0A173R6E9-F1
#
_entry.id   AF-A0A173R6E9-F1
#
_cell.length_a   1.000
_cell.length_b   1.000
_cell.length_c   1.000
_cell.angle_alpha   90.00
_cell.angle_beta   90.00
_cell.angle_gamma   90.00
#
_symmetry.space_group_name_H-M   'P 1'
#
loop_
_entity.id
_entity.type
_entity.pdbx_description
1 polymer ?
#
loop_
_entity_poly.entity_id
_entity_poly.type
_entity_poly.pdbx_seq_one_letter_code
_entity_poly.pdbx_strand_id
1 'polypeptide(L)'
;MIIKRLYSSQEVVEGLHLVWDVFIRENANSCTQQGIEEFARFIKMENFMPLVESGEMIVFGAVEGQDLGGVGAVRRDGHISLLFVRPDLRRKGIAKALVGEMCRYCTMQFALMRMTVNASVVSTEAYHHMGFRDLAPVQEKNGIRFVPMDLMISPANVRSSYNGKKHTGLFIGIAVTVLIFLIFLGLLFGKIISNFASGEGKQEDSSQIFEYNPDEDGEIDDIFGSNGNEEDNKDSSSEEAQGIEAIEGYEAENLPYTITEENYTYFSNGNKGEYPMQFDVKYPQITGVEGENIDKINEMLKDCAMSTVNTLYLAPSDSMKEKMLEESNPFLGSLVTYKVSYAGEDFISVAFNDIYYAGNTSAQYCDLRTRNIRISDAKQFEVADIVDLSDAFMHDWMKKMKGEAPLAEVLSSVKLNDFRQILNGEILENRYFDAFFVDKDGIEIGITYHYPGDGKKSSAESGWITAPFTMKEIIEYKTDSEFWNLVQSNN
;
A
#
# COMPACT_ATOMS: atom_id res chain seq x y z
N MET A 1 19.31 -19.60 -1.76
CA MET A 1 18.07 -19.76 -2.55
C MET A 1 17.29 -18.45 -2.65
N ILE A 2 16.83 -18.08 -3.84
CA ILE A 2 16.11 -16.82 -4.17
C ILE A 2 14.75 -17.19 -4.79
N ILE A 3 13.69 -16.45 -4.48
CA ILE A 3 12.42 -16.54 -5.20
C ILE A 3 12.41 -15.51 -6.33
N LYS A 4 12.13 -15.94 -7.56
CA LYS A 4 11.98 -15.04 -8.71
C LYS A 4 10.73 -15.36 -9.51
N ARG A 5 10.19 -14.38 -10.23
CA ARG A 5 9.19 -14.60 -11.28
C ARG A 5 9.81 -15.36 -12.45
N LEU A 6 9.03 -16.28 -13.02
CA LEU A 6 9.36 -16.97 -14.26
C LEU A 6 8.51 -16.38 -15.39
N TYR A 7 9.15 -15.90 -16.46
CA TYR A 7 8.48 -15.20 -17.55
C TYR A 7 8.74 -15.85 -18.92
N SER A 8 9.94 -16.38 -19.13
CA SER A 8 10.29 -16.97 -20.43
C SER A 8 9.67 -18.35 -20.59
N SER A 9 9.35 -18.71 -21.84
CA SER A 9 8.83 -20.05 -22.16
C SER A 9 9.77 -21.16 -21.69
N GLN A 10 11.09 -20.94 -21.71
CA GLN A 10 12.06 -21.91 -21.22
C GLN A 10 11.95 -22.12 -19.71
N GLU A 11 11.96 -21.05 -18.92
CA GLU A 11 11.84 -21.14 -17.45
C GLU A 11 10.51 -21.77 -17.02
N VAL A 12 9.42 -21.44 -17.73
CA VAL A 12 8.10 -22.01 -17.45
C VAL A 12 8.07 -23.50 -17.79
N VAL A 13 8.64 -23.95 -18.92
CA VAL A 13 8.75 -25.39 -19.25
C VAL A 13 9.53 -26.16 -18.20
N GLU A 14 10.68 -25.64 -17.77
CA GLU A 14 11.51 -26.26 -16.72
C GLU A 14 10.72 -26.38 -15.41
N GLY A 15 9.94 -25.35 -15.06
CA GLY A 15 9.04 -25.40 -13.92
C GLY A 15 7.93 -26.43 -14.03
N LEU A 16 7.28 -26.54 -15.20
CA LEU A 16 6.21 -27.51 -15.43
C LEU A 16 6.71 -28.96 -15.43
N HIS A 17 7.96 -29.20 -15.87
CA HIS A 17 8.61 -30.50 -15.73
C HIS A 17 8.78 -30.90 -14.26
N LEU A 18 9.25 -29.99 -13.40
CA LEU A 18 9.35 -30.23 -11.96
C LEU A 18 7.98 -30.53 -11.35
N VAL A 19 6.97 -29.74 -11.70
CA VAL A 19 5.58 -29.93 -11.25
C VAL A 19 5.07 -31.33 -11.59
N TRP A 20 5.25 -31.77 -12.84
CA TRP A 20 4.84 -33.11 -13.28
C TRP A 20 5.54 -34.23 -12.53
N ASP A 21 6.87 -34.14 -12.40
CA ASP A 21 7.68 -35.15 -11.73
C ASP A 21 7.28 -35.32 -10.26
N VAL A 22 7.03 -34.21 -9.55
CA VAL A 22 6.59 -34.25 -8.15
C VAL A 22 5.15 -34.77 -8.06
N PHE A 23 4.24 -34.31 -8.94
CA PHE A 23 2.85 -34.76 -8.95
C PHE A 23 2.72 -36.28 -9.14
N ILE A 24 3.45 -36.86 -10.10
CA ILE A 24 3.41 -38.31 -10.35
C ILE A 24 3.93 -39.10 -9.15
N ARG A 25 4.98 -38.62 -8.48
CA ARG A 25 5.58 -39.33 -7.33
C ARG A 25 4.71 -39.27 -6.08
N GLU A 26 3.99 -38.16 -5.87
CA GLU A 26 3.40 -37.85 -4.55
C GLU A 26 1.87 -37.80 -4.56
N ASN A 27 1.26 -37.40 -5.67
CA ASN A 27 -0.17 -37.09 -5.72
C ASN A 27 -0.95 -38.04 -6.63
N ALA A 28 -0.33 -38.63 -7.67
CA ALA A 28 -1.02 -39.49 -8.63
C ALA A 28 -1.73 -40.69 -7.98
N ASN A 29 -1.15 -41.29 -6.93
CA ASN A 29 -1.77 -42.41 -6.21
C ASN A 29 -3.08 -42.04 -5.49
N SER A 30 -3.32 -40.74 -5.26
CA SER A 30 -4.54 -40.22 -4.64
C SER A 30 -5.58 -39.72 -5.67
N CYS A 31 -5.24 -39.77 -6.96
CA CYS A 31 -6.09 -39.34 -8.07
C CYS A 31 -6.63 -40.55 -8.85
N THR A 32 -7.76 -40.35 -9.52
CA THR A 32 -8.20 -41.29 -10.56
C THR A 32 -7.39 -41.08 -11.85
N GLN A 33 -7.47 -42.03 -12.79
CA GLN A 33 -6.85 -41.88 -14.12
C GLN A 33 -7.32 -40.61 -14.83
N GLN A 34 -8.61 -40.28 -14.74
CA GLN A 34 -9.18 -39.05 -15.28
C GLN A 34 -8.54 -37.80 -14.64
N GLY A 35 -8.34 -37.81 -13.31
CA GLY A 35 -7.69 -36.70 -12.61
C GLY A 35 -6.23 -36.49 -13.00
N ILE A 36 -5.49 -37.58 -13.23
CA ILE A 36 -4.11 -37.53 -13.74
C ILE A 36 -4.09 -36.89 -15.15
N GLU A 37 -5.00 -37.30 -16.03
CA GLU A 37 -5.11 -36.75 -17.39
C GLU A 37 -5.53 -35.28 -17.40
N GLU A 38 -6.43 -34.88 -16.49
CA GLU A 38 -6.88 -33.49 -16.35
C GLU A 38 -5.74 -32.59 -15.89
N PHE A 39 -5.01 -33.02 -14.84
CA PHE A 39 -3.84 -32.28 -14.37
C PHE A 39 -2.75 -32.19 -15.44
N ALA A 40 -2.46 -33.31 -16.13
CA ALA A 40 -1.51 -33.34 -17.23
C ALA A 40 -1.89 -32.36 -18.34
N ARG A 41 -3.19 -32.30 -18.73
CA ARG A 41 -3.69 -31.36 -19.73
C ARG A 41 -3.50 -29.91 -19.27
N PHE A 42 -3.83 -29.60 -18.02
CA PHE A 42 -3.70 -28.25 -17.47
C PHE A 42 -2.26 -27.73 -17.52
N ILE A 43 -1.28 -28.55 -17.15
CA ILE A 43 0.14 -28.15 -17.12
C ILE A 43 0.86 -28.29 -18.46
N LYS A 44 0.16 -28.63 -19.55
CA LYS A 44 0.78 -28.59 -20.89
C LYS A 44 1.11 -27.16 -21.29
N MET A 45 2.26 -26.98 -21.91
CA MET A 45 2.73 -25.66 -22.33
C MET A 45 1.71 -24.89 -23.19
N GLU A 46 1.04 -25.58 -24.12
CA GLU A 46 0.02 -25.02 -25.01
C GLU A 46 -1.21 -24.46 -24.28
N ASN A 47 -1.51 -24.98 -23.07
CA ASN A 47 -2.65 -24.54 -22.25
C ASN A 47 -2.22 -23.58 -21.13
N PHE A 48 -0.99 -23.73 -20.62
CA PHE A 48 -0.51 -22.97 -19.46
C PHE A 48 0.12 -21.63 -19.87
N MET A 49 0.94 -21.61 -20.93
CA MET A 49 1.65 -20.40 -21.36
C MET A 49 0.72 -19.24 -21.74
N PRO A 50 -0.42 -19.44 -22.44
CA PRO A 50 -1.35 -18.34 -22.74
C PRO A 50 -1.87 -17.62 -21.48
N LEU A 51 -2.02 -18.34 -20.36
CA LEU A 51 -2.43 -17.75 -19.09
C LEU A 51 -1.31 -16.92 -18.46
N VAL A 52 -0.04 -17.32 -18.66
CA VAL A 52 1.13 -16.57 -18.19
C VAL A 52 1.30 -15.30 -19.01
N GLU A 53 1.16 -15.39 -20.33
CA GLU A 53 1.29 -14.27 -21.27
C GLU A 53 0.19 -13.22 -21.09
N SER A 54 -1.04 -13.64 -20.79
CA SER A 54 -2.15 -12.73 -20.51
C SER A 54 -2.10 -12.10 -19.11
N GLY A 55 -1.21 -12.58 -18.24
CA GLY A 55 -1.14 -12.17 -16.83
C GLY A 55 -2.22 -12.77 -15.93
N GLU A 56 -3.00 -13.75 -16.43
CA GLU A 56 -3.99 -14.49 -15.63
C GLU A 56 -3.33 -15.47 -14.66
N MET A 57 -2.13 -15.98 -15.00
CA MET A 57 -1.33 -16.90 -14.20
C MET A 57 0.05 -16.33 -13.91
N ILE A 58 0.39 -16.23 -12.63
CA ILE A 58 1.63 -15.62 -12.16
C ILE A 58 2.50 -16.73 -11.58
N VAL A 59 3.69 -16.91 -12.15
CA VAL A 59 4.57 -18.05 -11.83
C VAL A 59 5.84 -17.59 -11.13
N PHE A 60 6.21 -18.31 -10.07
CA PHE A 60 7.41 -18.12 -9.28
C PHE A 60 8.24 -19.39 -9.22
N GLY A 61 9.56 -19.23 -9.25
CA GLY A 61 10.53 -20.29 -9.05
C GLY A 61 11.43 -20.00 -7.85
N ALA A 62 11.68 -21.02 -7.03
CA ALA A 62 12.71 -20.99 -6.00
C ALA A 62 14.01 -21.53 -6.58
N VAL A 63 15.00 -20.67 -6.78
CA VAL A 63 16.24 -20.99 -7.50
C VAL A 63 17.49 -20.85 -6.63
N GLU A 64 18.44 -21.74 -6.84
CA GLU A 64 19.78 -21.67 -6.24
C GLU A 64 20.82 -21.95 -7.33
N GLY A 65 21.50 -20.90 -7.81
CA GLY A 65 22.34 -20.99 -9.00
C GLY A 65 21.51 -21.30 -10.24
N GLN A 66 21.80 -22.43 -10.90
CA GLN A 66 21.04 -22.94 -12.05
C GLN A 66 19.95 -23.95 -11.64
N ASP A 67 19.87 -24.33 -10.36
CA ASP A 67 18.94 -25.36 -9.91
C ASP A 67 17.58 -24.77 -9.49
N LEU A 68 16.51 -25.29 -10.07
CA LEU A 68 15.13 -25.00 -9.68
C LEU A 68 14.69 -25.96 -8.56
N GLY A 69 14.48 -25.40 -7.36
CA GLY A 69 14.11 -26.15 -6.15
C GLY A 69 12.60 -26.24 -5.89
N GLY A 70 11.80 -25.38 -6.53
CA GLY A 70 10.34 -25.42 -6.43
C GLY A 70 9.64 -24.38 -7.30
N VAL A 71 8.35 -24.57 -7.51
CA VAL A 71 7.48 -23.75 -8.35
C VAL A 71 6.19 -23.42 -7.60
N GLY A 72 5.79 -22.15 -7.65
CA GLY A 72 4.47 -21.69 -7.23
C GLY A 72 3.78 -20.99 -8.40
N ALA A 73 2.49 -21.21 -8.58
CA ALA A 73 1.69 -20.46 -9.54
C ALA A 73 0.35 -20.04 -8.92
N VAL A 74 0.01 -18.77 -9.10
CA VAL A 74 -1.18 -18.15 -8.54
C VAL A 74 -1.94 -17.38 -9.61
N ARG A 75 -3.26 -17.46 -9.58
CA ARG A 75 -4.13 -16.73 -10.50
C ARG A 75 -4.35 -15.29 -10.03
N ARG A 76 -4.84 -14.45 -10.94
CA ARG A 76 -5.19 -13.06 -10.64
C ARG A 76 -6.26 -12.91 -9.55
N ASP A 77 -7.11 -13.91 -9.36
CA ASP A 77 -8.12 -14.00 -8.30
C ASP A 77 -7.57 -14.54 -6.96
N GLY A 78 -6.27 -14.83 -6.88
CA GLY A 78 -5.60 -15.30 -5.65
C GLY A 78 -5.69 -16.81 -5.42
N HIS A 79 -6.18 -17.57 -6.40
CA HIS A 79 -6.18 -19.02 -6.31
C HIS A 79 -4.79 -19.59 -6.62
N ILE A 80 -4.16 -20.25 -5.64
CA ILE A 80 -2.93 -21.02 -5.85
C ILE A 80 -3.28 -22.23 -6.70
N SER A 81 -2.79 -22.23 -7.93
CA SER A 81 -2.99 -23.33 -8.89
C SER A 81 -1.88 -24.37 -8.80
N LEU A 82 -0.66 -23.97 -8.46
CA LEU A 82 0.49 -24.87 -8.33
C LEU A 82 1.34 -24.49 -7.11
N LEU A 83 1.81 -25.49 -6.35
CA LEU A 83 2.85 -25.34 -5.34
C LEU A 83 3.59 -26.66 -5.19
N PHE A 84 4.76 -26.79 -5.81
CA PHE A 84 5.54 -28.02 -5.87
C PHE A 84 6.99 -27.75 -5.50
N VAL A 85 7.55 -28.55 -4.59
CA VAL A 85 8.94 -28.43 -4.13
C VAL A 85 9.64 -29.76 -4.34
N ARG A 86 10.90 -29.70 -4.78
CA ARG A 86 11.73 -30.89 -4.95
C ARG A 86 11.82 -31.71 -3.65
N PRO A 87 11.64 -33.05 -3.70
CA PRO A 87 11.61 -33.89 -2.50
C PRO A 87 12.88 -33.83 -1.65
N ASP A 88 14.05 -33.70 -2.32
CA ASP A 88 15.37 -33.62 -1.69
C ASP A 88 15.66 -32.28 -0.99
N LEU A 89 14.80 -31.28 -1.20
CA LEU A 89 14.91 -29.95 -0.60
C LEU A 89 13.78 -29.62 0.39
N ARG A 90 12.97 -30.62 0.78
CA ARG A 90 11.92 -30.44 1.79
C ARG A 90 12.48 -30.05 3.16
N ARG A 91 11.63 -29.44 3.99
CA ARG A 91 11.94 -28.91 5.32
C ARG A 91 12.97 -27.76 5.35
N LYS A 92 13.30 -27.18 4.19
CA LYS A 92 14.14 -25.97 4.06
C LYS A 92 13.32 -24.67 3.92
N GLY A 93 12.02 -24.70 4.18
CA GLY A 93 11.15 -23.52 4.09
C GLY A 93 10.78 -23.06 2.67
N ILE A 94 11.11 -23.82 1.62
CA ILE A 94 10.90 -23.43 0.21
C ILE A 94 9.43 -23.15 -0.11
N ALA A 95 8.52 -24.07 0.26
CA ALA A 95 7.10 -23.90 0.00
C ALA A 95 6.54 -22.67 0.72
N LYS A 96 6.97 -22.43 1.96
CA LYS A 96 6.61 -21.24 2.74
C LYS A 96 7.13 -19.95 2.08
N ALA A 97 8.34 -19.97 1.52
CA ALA A 97 8.90 -18.82 0.80
C ALA A 97 8.15 -18.54 -0.51
N LEU A 98 7.78 -19.58 -1.27
CA LEU A 98 6.96 -19.45 -2.48
C LEU A 98 5.56 -18.93 -2.16
N VAL A 99 4.90 -19.47 -1.13
CA VAL A 99 3.60 -18.97 -0.67
C VAL A 99 3.73 -17.53 -0.19
N GLY A 100 4.74 -17.20 0.61
CA GLY A 100 4.98 -15.83 1.06
C GLY A 100 5.13 -14.85 -0.11
N GLU A 101 5.87 -15.23 -1.15
CA GLU A 101 6.02 -14.38 -2.34
C GLU A 101 4.73 -14.29 -3.17
N MET A 102 3.96 -15.38 -3.30
CA MET A 102 2.65 -15.34 -3.95
C MET A 102 1.66 -14.48 -3.17
N CYS A 103 1.64 -14.57 -1.83
CA CYS A 103 0.89 -13.66 -0.98
C CYS A 103 1.32 -12.23 -1.23
N ARG A 104 2.63 -11.96 -1.25
CA ARG A 104 3.20 -10.62 -1.44
C ARG A 104 2.71 -10.04 -2.75
N TYR A 105 2.85 -10.82 -3.81
CA TYR A 105 2.48 -10.43 -5.15
C TYR A 105 0.96 -10.21 -5.26
N CYS A 106 0.14 -11.17 -4.82
CA CYS A 106 -1.32 -11.06 -4.88
C CYS A 106 -1.84 -9.87 -4.08
N THR A 107 -1.26 -9.65 -2.91
CA THR A 107 -1.60 -8.52 -2.08
C THR A 107 -1.14 -7.20 -2.70
N MET A 108 0.09 -7.11 -3.20
CA MET A 108 0.65 -5.86 -3.73
C MET A 108 0.18 -5.50 -5.14
N GLN A 109 -0.18 -6.48 -5.96
CA GLN A 109 -0.47 -6.29 -7.39
C GLN A 109 -1.95 -6.48 -7.73
N PHE A 110 -2.66 -7.30 -6.94
CA PHE A 110 -4.08 -7.60 -7.17
C PHE A 110 -4.97 -7.18 -5.98
N ALA A 111 -4.40 -6.55 -4.95
CA ALA A 111 -5.12 -6.08 -3.77
C ALA A 111 -5.93 -7.18 -3.06
N LEU A 112 -5.45 -8.43 -3.14
CA LEU A 112 -6.19 -9.55 -2.55
C LEU A 112 -5.91 -9.64 -1.07
N MET A 113 -6.98 -9.78 -0.30
CA MET A 113 -6.96 -10.03 1.15
C MET A 113 -7.16 -11.51 1.49
N ARG A 114 -7.36 -12.34 0.47
CA ARG A 114 -7.63 -13.77 0.61
C ARG A 114 -6.96 -14.51 -0.53
N MET A 115 -6.24 -15.56 -0.20
CA MET A 115 -5.82 -16.57 -1.16
C MET A 115 -6.62 -17.83 -0.94
N THR A 116 -6.85 -18.56 -2.01
CA THR A 116 -7.53 -19.86 -1.94
C THR A 116 -6.66 -20.92 -2.55
N VAL A 117 -6.85 -22.16 -2.13
CA VAL A 117 -6.18 -23.31 -2.72
C VAL A 117 -7.09 -24.53 -2.61
N ASN A 118 -7.05 -25.37 -3.62
CA ASN A 118 -7.58 -26.73 -3.54
C ASN A 118 -6.43 -27.65 -3.17
N ALA A 119 -6.13 -27.75 -1.88
CA ALA A 119 -5.00 -28.52 -1.40
C ALA A 119 -5.26 -30.02 -1.60
N SER A 120 -4.29 -30.75 -2.16
CA SER A 120 -4.37 -32.21 -2.17
C SER A 120 -4.43 -32.75 -0.74
N VAL A 121 -5.12 -33.87 -0.53
CA VAL A 121 -5.31 -34.48 0.80
C VAL A 121 -3.97 -34.73 1.51
N VAL A 122 -2.92 -35.05 0.76
CA VAL A 122 -1.56 -35.30 1.30
C VAL A 122 -0.82 -34.01 1.69
N SER A 123 -1.25 -32.85 1.17
CA SER A 123 -0.64 -31.54 1.41
C SER A 123 -1.38 -30.67 2.41
N THR A 124 -2.58 -31.06 2.86
CA THR A 124 -3.44 -30.28 3.76
C THR A 124 -2.69 -29.81 5.01
N GLU A 125 -1.97 -30.73 5.68
CA GLU A 125 -1.18 -30.41 6.87
C GLU A 125 -0.08 -29.37 6.60
N ALA A 126 0.54 -29.39 5.41
CA ALA A 126 1.56 -28.40 5.05
C ALA A 126 0.94 -27.00 4.90
N TYR A 127 -0.27 -26.92 4.34
CA TYR A 127 -1.00 -25.66 4.21
C TYR A 127 -1.49 -25.13 5.57
N HIS A 128 -1.94 -26.00 6.49
CA HIS A 128 -2.25 -25.61 7.87
C HIS A 128 -1.06 -24.96 8.58
N HIS A 129 0.14 -25.54 8.44
CA HIS A 129 1.38 -24.94 8.96
C HIS A 129 1.76 -23.60 8.31
N MET A 130 1.23 -23.31 7.12
CA MET A 130 1.36 -22.01 6.44
C MET A 130 0.22 -21.05 6.78
N GLY A 131 -0.72 -21.44 7.64
CA GLY A 131 -1.81 -20.61 8.14
C GLY A 131 -3.13 -20.74 7.36
N PHE A 132 -3.21 -21.65 6.39
CA PHE A 132 -4.46 -21.90 5.67
C PHE A 132 -5.48 -22.60 6.55
N ARG A 133 -6.77 -22.38 6.29
CA ARG A 133 -7.90 -22.98 7.00
C ARG A 133 -8.84 -23.68 6.01
N ASP A 134 -9.47 -24.76 6.46
CA ASP A 134 -10.41 -25.53 5.64
C ASP A 134 -11.70 -24.73 5.44
N LEU A 135 -12.16 -24.62 4.20
CA LEU A 135 -13.43 -24.01 3.86
C LEU A 135 -14.58 -25.02 3.83
N ALA A 136 -14.26 -26.26 3.49
CA ALA A 136 -15.21 -27.34 3.44
C ALA A 136 -14.47 -28.67 3.63
N PRO A 137 -15.19 -29.76 3.95
CA PRO A 137 -14.64 -31.11 3.93
C PRO A 137 -14.06 -31.50 2.56
N VAL A 138 -13.36 -32.62 2.52
CA VAL A 138 -12.79 -33.19 1.29
C VAL A 138 -13.84 -33.24 0.16
N GLN A 139 -13.48 -32.71 -1.00
CA GLN A 139 -14.27 -32.75 -2.22
C GLN A 139 -13.55 -33.55 -3.32
N GLU A 140 -14.32 -33.98 -4.32
CA GLU A 140 -13.79 -34.58 -5.53
C GLU A 140 -14.40 -33.88 -6.76
N LYS A 141 -13.54 -33.40 -7.66
CA LYS A 141 -13.96 -32.80 -8.93
C LYS A 141 -13.06 -33.31 -10.05
N ASN A 142 -13.67 -33.76 -11.14
CA ASN A 142 -12.97 -34.32 -12.31
C ASN A 142 -11.93 -35.40 -11.93
N GLY A 143 -12.22 -36.20 -10.90
CA GLY A 143 -11.33 -37.27 -10.47
C GLY A 143 -10.12 -36.85 -9.64
N ILE A 144 -10.07 -35.59 -9.18
CA ILE A 144 -9.06 -35.04 -8.26
C ILE A 144 -9.73 -34.78 -6.91
N ARG A 145 -9.16 -35.35 -5.85
CA ARG A 145 -9.59 -35.10 -4.46
C ARG A 145 -8.79 -33.99 -3.80
N PHE A 146 -9.47 -33.05 -3.16
CA PHE A 146 -8.84 -31.91 -2.51
C PHE A 146 -9.64 -31.43 -1.29
N VAL A 147 -8.98 -30.67 -0.43
CA VAL A 147 -9.60 -29.86 0.62
C VAL A 147 -9.54 -28.41 0.15
N PRO A 148 -10.67 -27.73 -0.07
CA PRO A 148 -10.67 -26.30 -0.36
C PRO A 148 -10.27 -25.55 0.90
N MET A 149 -9.28 -24.68 0.78
CA MET A 149 -8.73 -23.91 1.89
C MET A 149 -8.57 -22.45 1.50
N ASP A 150 -8.52 -21.58 2.50
CA ASP A 150 -8.11 -20.20 2.32
C ASP A 150 -7.07 -19.74 3.32
N LEU A 151 -6.37 -18.68 2.93
CA LEU A 151 -5.47 -17.93 3.78
C LEU A 151 -5.90 -16.47 3.72
N MET A 152 -6.24 -15.91 4.87
CA MET A 152 -6.36 -14.47 5.01
C MET A 152 -4.97 -13.86 4.93
N ILE A 153 -4.77 -13.04 3.89
CA ILE A 153 -3.52 -12.34 3.64
C ILE A 153 -3.77 -10.86 3.91
N SER A 154 -2.85 -10.26 4.64
CA SER A 154 -2.75 -8.81 4.80
C SER A 154 -1.32 -8.47 4.43
N PRO A 155 -1.05 -7.39 3.69
CA PRO A 155 0.32 -6.99 3.40
C PRO A 155 1.09 -6.58 4.66
N ALA A 156 0.42 -6.33 5.79
CA ALA A 156 1.10 -6.26 7.09
C ALA A 156 1.81 -7.59 7.46
N ASN A 157 1.26 -8.73 7.02
CA ASN A 157 1.77 -10.08 7.33
C ASN A 157 2.78 -10.59 6.28
N VAL A 158 2.96 -9.91 5.15
CA VAL A 158 3.82 -10.39 4.07
C VAL A 158 5.16 -9.66 4.06
N ARG A 159 6.08 -10.12 4.91
CA ARG A 159 7.46 -9.64 4.91
C ARG A 159 8.26 -10.21 3.74
N SER A 160 9.03 -9.33 3.10
CA SER A 160 10.10 -9.68 2.17
C SER A 160 11.22 -10.42 2.91
N SER A 161 11.63 -11.58 2.37
CA SER A 161 12.88 -12.24 2.79
C SER A 161 14.05 -11.56 2.09
N TYR A 162 14.47 -10.40 2.59
CA TYR A 162 15.75 -9.80 2.23
C TYR A 162 16.46 -9.30 3.48
N ASN A 163 17.44 -10.09 3.95
CA ASN A 163 18.36 -9.67 5.00
C ASN A 163 19.41 -8.73 4.39
N GLY A 164 19.25 -7.43 4.61
CA GLY A 164 20.21 -6.38 4.29
C GLY A 164 20.23 -5.32 5.41
N LYS A 165 21.40 -4.73 5.67
CA LYS A 165 21.72 -3.91 6.84
C LYS A 165 20.79 -2.71 7.08
N LYS A 166 20.65 -2.35 8.37
CA LYS A 166 19.93 -1.20 8.91
C LYS A 166 20.33 0.12 8.22
N HIS A 167 19.36 0.77 7.58
CA HIS A 167 19.35 2.20 7.29
C HIS A 167 18.04 2.75 7.86
N THR A 168 18.19 3.68 8.80
CA THR A 168 17.11 4.44 9.44
C THR A 168 16.24 5.12 8.38
N GLY A 169 14.93 4.89 8.43
CA GLY A 169 13.90 5.76 7.85
C GLY A 169 13.86 5.87 6.32
N LEU A 170 13.54 4.79 5.61
CA LEU A 170 13.23 4.90 4.17
C LEU A 170 11.82 5.51 3.99
N PHE A 171 11.74 6.82 3.78
CA PHE A 171 10.51 7.56 3.50
C PHE A 171 10.07 7.43 2.03
N ILE A 172 9.65 6.23 1.62
CA ILE A 172 8.96 6.04 0.33
C ILE A 172 7.46 5.89 0.63
N GLY A 173 6.69 6.96 0.43
CA GLY A 173 5.27 7.08 0.78
C GLY A 173 4.28 6.13 0.08
N ILE A 174 4.75 5.13 -0.67
CA ILE A 174 3.90 4.31 -1.56
C ILE A 174 3.45 2.99 -0.91
N ALA A 175 4.21 2.36 0.00
CA ALA A 175 3.93 0.95 0.35
C ALA A 175 2.84 0.75 1.42
N VAL A 176 2.79 1.57 2.47
CA VAL A 176 1.98 1.30 3.67
C VAL A 176 0.57 1.90 3.59
N THR A 177 0.42 3.09 3.01
CA THR A 177 -0.88 3.80 2.91
C THR A 177 -1.73 3.31 1.74
N VAL A 178 -1.12 2.80 0.66
CA VAL A 178 -1.83 2.13 -0.46
C VAL A 178 -2.56 0.87 0.04
N LEU A 179 -1.96 0.13 0.97
CA LEU A 179 -2.60 -0.98 1.65
C LEU A 179 -3.90 -0.52 2.35
N ILE A 180 -3.82 0.48 3.22
CA ILE A 180 -4.98 0.95 4.00
C ILE A 180 -6.12 1.35 3.08
N PHE A 181 -5.81 2.07 1.99
CA PHE A 181 -6.83 2.45 0.99
C PHE A 181 -7.40 1.26 0.21
N LEU A 182 -6.58 0.27 -0.14
CA LEU A 182 -7.03 -0.94 -0.85
C LEU A 182 -7.86 -1.89 0.05
N ILE A 183 -7.56 -1.98 1.35
CA ILE A 183 -8.44 -2.62 2.35
C ILE A 183 -9.78 -1.89 2.40
N PHE A 184 -9.74 -0.55 2.43
CA PHE A 184 -10.95 0.27 2.48
C PHE A 184 -11.78 0.13 1.20
N LEU A 185 -11.17 0.11 0.01
CA LEU A 185 -11.82 -0.24 -1.25
C LEU A 185 -12.42 -1.66 -1.23
N GLY A 186 -11.68 -2.65 -0.74
CA GLY A 186 -12.12 -4.05 -0.70
C GLY A 186 -13.32 -4.32 0.23
N LEU A 187 -13.34 -3.67 1.40
CA LEU A 187 -14.46 -3.75 2.34
C LEU A 187 -15.73 -3.05 1.81
N LEU A 188 -15.58 -1.99 1.02
CA LEU A 188 -16.70 -1.17 0.50
C LEU A 188 -17.25 -1.68 -0.85
N PHE A 189 -16.40 -2.17 -1.77
CA PHE A 189 -16.83 -2.79 -3.04
C PHE A 189 -17.33 -4.24 -2.86
N GLY A 190 -17.03 -4.91 -1.74
CA GLY A 190 -17.62 -6.21 -1.41
C GLY A 190 -19.16 -6.22 -1.38
N LYS A 191 -19.79 -5.06 -1.12
CA LYS A 191 -21.26 -4.86 -1.19
C LYS A 191 -21.79 -4.55 -2.59
N ILE A 192 -20.94 -4.16 -3.54
CA ILE A 192 -21.34 -3.81 -4.91
C ILE A 192 -21.39 -5.08 -5.77
N ILE A 193 -20.48 -6.04 -5.53
CA ILE A 193 -20.49 -7.34 -6.21
C ILE A 193 -21.77 -8.15 -5.87
N SER A 194 -22.37 -7.95 -4.69
CA SER A 194 -23.65 -8.61 -4.34
C SER A 194 -24.87 -8.03 -5.07
N ASN A 195 -24.82 -6.79 -5.58
CA ASN A 195 -25.97 -6.11 -6.19
C ASN A 195 -25.93 -6.08 -7.73
N PHE A 196 -24.76 -6.27 -8.35
CA PHE A 196 -24.67 -6.47 -9.81
C PHE A 196 -24.94 -7.91 -10.24
N ALA A 197 -24.88 -8.87 -9.30
CA ALA A 197 -25.23 -10.27 -9.55
C ALA A 197 -26.75 -10.54 -9.57
N SER A 198 -27.60 -9.51 -9.38
CA SER A 198 -29.06 -9.67 -9.21
C SER A 198 -29.92 -8.98 -10.29
N GLY A 199 -29.36 -8.57 -11.43
CA GLY A 199 -30.10 -8.00 -12.56
C GLY A 199 -30.13 -8.89 -13.82
N GLU A 200 -31.29 -9.52 -14.07
CA GLU A 200 -31.73 -10.19 -15.33
C GLU A 200 -31.00 -11.49 -15.75
N GLY A 201 -31.63 -12.66 -15.95
CA GLY A 201 -33.03 -13.05 -15.91
C GLY A 201 -33.20 -14.55 -16.20
N LYS A 202 -33.96 -15.22 -15.33
CA LYS A 202 -34.84 -16.41 -15.49
C LYS A 202 -34.31 -17.68 -16.19
N GLN A 203 -34.30 -18.80 -15.44
CA GLN A 203 -35.36 -19.82 -15.61
C GLN A 203 -35.51 -20.72 -14.36
N GLU A 204 -36.75 -20.78 -13.84
CA GLU A 204 -37.54 -21.86 -13.20
C GLU A 204 -36.83 -23.05 -12.51
N ASP A 205 -37.32 -23.65 -11.43
CA ASP A 205 -38.43 -23.47 -10.48
C ASP A 205 -38.21 -24.51 -9.36
N SER A 206 -38.72 -24.21 -8.17
CA SER A 206 -39.24 -25.14 -7.16
C SER A 206 -38.31 -26.00 -6.27
N SER A 207 -38.43 -25.68 -4.96
CA SER A 207 -38.61 -26.61 -3.81
C SER A 207 -37.32 -27.10 -3.09
N GLN A 208 -37.14 -27.03 -1.75
CA GLN A 208 -37.98 -26.63 -0.62
C GLN A 208 -37.13 -26.10 0.56
N ILE A 209 -37.68 -25.05 1.18
CA ILE A 209 -37.68 -24.60 2.59
C ILE A 209 -37.08 -25.57 3.64
N PHE A 210 -36.24 -25.02 4.52
CA PHE A 210 -36.38 -25.25 5.98
C PHE A 210 -36.29 -23.90 6.71
N GLU A 211 -37.37 -23.56 7.41
CA GLU A 211 -37.55 -22.38 8.25
C GLU A 211 -36.91 -22.63 9.62
N TYR A 212 -36.16 -21.66 10.12
CA TYR A 212 -35.59 -21.64 11.47
C TYR A 212 -36.61 -21.03 12.44
N ASN A 213 -36.88 -21.75 13.54
CA ASN A 213 -37.79 -21.33 14.61
C ASN A 213 -36.99 -20.54 15.66
N PRO A 214 -37.31 -19.26 15.96
CA PRO A 214 -36.63 -18.49 16.99
C PRO A 214 -37.42 -18.64 18.29
N ASP A 215 -36.89 -19.40 19.23
CA ASP A 215 -37.19 -19.33 20.67
C ASP A 215 -36.34 -20.42 21.35
N GLU A 216 -35.08 -20.10 21.65
CA GLU A 216 -34.38 -20.67 22.80
C GLU A 216 -33.22 -19.75 23.21
N ASP A 217 -33.55 -18.95 24.20
CA ASP A 217 -32.78 -18.06 25.04
C ASP A 217 -31.68 -18.81 25.81
N GLY A 218 -30.45 -18.31 25.72
CA GLY A 218 -29.30 -18.79 26.49
C GLY A 218 -28.20 -17.74 26.53
N GLU A 219 -27.94 -17.24 27.73
CA GLU A 219 -27.19 -16.03 28.08
C GLU A 219 -25.73 -15.96 27.60
N ILE A 220 -25.30 -14.72 27.44
CA ILE A 220 -23.92 -14.23 27.35
C ILE A 220 -23.32 -14.26 28.76
N ASP A 221 -22.17 -14.92 28.95
CA ASP A 221 -21.05 -14.40 29.75
C ASP A 221 -19.82 -15.34 29.71
N ASP A 222 -18.65 -14.74 29.94
CA ASP A 222 -17.37 -15.33 30.38
C ASP A 222 -16.45 -16.07 29.39
N ILE A 223 -15.71 -15.30 28.56
CA ILE A 223 -14.32 -15.66 28.19
C ILE A 223 -13.39 -14.43 28.34
N PHE A 224 -13.40 -13.81 29.52
CA PHE A 224 -12.30 -12.97 30.00
C PHE A 224 -12.06 -13.23 31.49
N GLY A 225 -11.22 -14.24 31.78
CA GLY A 225 -10.68 -14.48 33.11
C GLY A 225 -9.23 -14.00 33.20
N SER A 226 -9.05 -12.84 33.81
CA SER A 226 -7.74 -12.34 34.25
C SER A 226 -7.26 -13.13 35.48
N ASN A 227 -5.98 -13.53 35.49
CA ASN A 227 -5.18 -13.53 36.70
C ASN A 227 -3.69 -13.48 36.33
N GLY A 228 -3.03 -12.44 36.83
CA GLY A 228 -1.64 -12.13 36.52
C GLY A 228 -0.64 -13.06 37.19
N ASN A 229 0.54 -13.11 36.57
CA ASN A 229 1.82 -13.11 37.25
C ASN A 229 2.76 -12.22 36.43
N GLU A 230 3.28 -11.18 37.08
CA GLU A 230 4.46 -10.45 36.65
C GLU A 230 5.64 -11.43 36.62
N GLU A 231 6.36 -11.50 35.51
CA GLU A 231 7.82 -11.52 35.50
C GLU A 231 8.33 -11.37 34.06
N ASP A 232 9.36 -10.54 33.93
CA ASP A 232 9.95 -9.99 32.72
C ASP A 232 10.25 -11.02 31.62
N ASN A 233 9.91 -10.66 30.38
CA ASN A 233 10.85 -10.81 29.27
C ASN A 233 10.59 -9.78 28.17
N LYS A 234 11.49 -8.81 28.11
CA LYS A 234 11.78 -7.96 26.96
C LYS A 234 11.95 -8.81 25.70
N ASP A 235 11.14 -8.54 24.69
CA ASP A 235 11.58 -8.35 23.30
C ASP A 235 10.36 -7.89 22.48
N SER A 236 10.01 -6.62 22.64
CA SER A 236 9.16 -5.92 21.67
C SER A 236 9.99 -5.68 20.41
N SER A 237 9.79 -6.51 19.38
CA SER A 237 10.33 -6.22 18.05
C SER A 237 9.63 -4.98 17.51
N SER A 238 10.28 -3.83 17.62
CA SER A 238 9.84 -2.55 17.05
C SER A 238 9.66 -2.71 15.54
N GLU A 239 8.41 -2.60 15.09
CA GLU A 239 8.10 -2.38 13.67
C GLU A 239 8.64 -1.00 13.29
N GLU A 240 9.55 -0.93 12.31
CA GLU A 240 10.07 0.35 11.81
C GLU A 240 8.94 1.01 10.99
N ALA A 241 8.43 2.14 11.48
CA ALA A 241 7.43 2.93 10.78
C ALA A 241 7.97 3.40 9.41
N GLN A 242 7.08 3.57 8.42
CA GLN A 242 7.41 4.03 7.06
C GLN A 242 6.46 5.13 6.60
N GLY A 243 6.90 5.95 5.63
CA GLY A 243 6.12 7.08 5.12
C GLY A 243 5.86 8.10 6.23
N ILE A 244 4.69 8.73 6.22
CA ILE A 244 4.36 9.79 7.19
C ILE A 244 4.32 9.29 8.65
N GLU A 245 4.10 7.99 8.87
CA GLU A 245 4.09 7.38 10.21
C GLU A 245 5.49 7.33 10.83
N ALA A 246 6.55 7.36 10.01
CA ALA A 246 7.93 7.33 10.50
C ALA A 246 8.43 8.71 10.97
N ILE A 247 7.67 9.77 10.74
CA ILE A 247 8.01 11.10 11.20
C ILE A 247 7.85 11.15 12.73
N GLU A 248 8.97 11.34 13.42
CA GLU A 248 8.98 11.59 14.86
C GLU A 248 8.57 13.05 15.12
N GLY A 249 7.35 13.24 15.62
CA GLY A 249 6.82 14.56 15.93
C GLY A 249 7.42 15.15 17.20
N TYR A 250 7.52 16.47 17.25
CA TYR A 250 7.76 17.24 18.48
C TYR A 250 6.47 17.92 18.92
N GLU A 251 6.14 17.81 20.20
CA GLU A 251 5.04 18.54 20.83
C GLU A 251 5.56 19.16 22.15
N ALA A 252 5.42 20.48 22.28
CA ALA A 252 5.82 21.17 23.50
C ALA A 252 4.90 20.79 24.67
N GLU A 253 5.47 20.68 25.89
CA GLU A 253 4.73 20.18 27.07
C GLU A 253 3.51 21.04 27.47
N ASN A 254 3.57 22.35 27.21
CA ASN A 254 2.56 23.31 27.66
C ASN A 254 2.06 24.18 26.49
N LEU A 255 1.39 23.55 25.52
CA LEU A 255 0.77 24.30 24.43
C LEU A 255 -0.42 25.14 24.93
N PRO A 256 -0.57 26.39 24.45
CA PRO A 256 -1.72 27.22 24.81
C PRO A 256 -3.01 26.78 24.10
N TYR A 257 -2.95 25.77 23.25
CA TYR A 257 -4.03 25.25 22.43
C TYR A 257 -4.03 23.72 22.42
N THR A 258 -5.11 23.12 21.91
CA THR A 258 -5.25 21.67 21.72
C THR A 258 -5.40 21.35 20.24
N ILE A 259 -4.87 20.21 19.80
CA ILE A 259 -5.02 19.72 18.43
C ILE A 259 -5.96 18.52 18.44
N THR A 260 -7.03 18.58 17.66
CA THR A 260 -8.00 17.48 17.48
C THR A 260 -8.02 17.01 16.02
N GLU A 261 -8.37 15.76 15.77
CA GLU A 261 -8.58 15.23 14.40
C GLU A 261 -10.00 15.57 13.94
N GLU A 262 -10.11 16.16 12.76
CA GLU A 262 -11.35 16.25 11.99
C GLU A 262 -11.29 15.34 10.78
N ASN A 263 -12.45 14.98 10.24
CA ASN A 263 -12.55 14.18 9.05
C ASN A 263 -13.57 14.70 8.04
N TYR A 264 -13.28 14.48 6.77
CA TYR A 264 -14.23 14.58 5.68
C TYR A 264 -14.31 13.21 5.01
N THR A 265 -15.51 12.61 5.04
CA THR A 265 -15.76 11.35 4.35
C THR A 265 -16.89 11.53 3.34
N TYR A 266 -16.68 10.97 2.15
CA TYR A 266 -17.71 10.95 1.11
C TYR A 266 -17.60 9.66 0.31
N PHE A 267 -18.75 9.08 -0.02
CA PHE A 267 -18.83 7.83 -0.75
C PHE A 267 -19.98 7.86 -1.74
N SER A 268 -19.69 7.45 -2.97
CA SER A 268 -20.70 7.17 -4.00
C SER A 268 -20.37 5.85 -4.67
N ASN A 269 -21.40 5.02 -4.86
CA ASN A 269 -21.29 3.75 -5.60
C ASN A 269 -21.68 3.90 -7.08
N GLY A 270 -21.92 5.14 -7.55
CA GLY A 270 -22.31 5.45 -8.92
C GLY A 270 -23.80 5.28 -9.26
N ASN A 271 -24.64 4.83 -8.33
CA ASN A 271 -26.04 4.49 -8.62
C ASN A 271 -26.97 5.70 -8.87
N LYS A 272 -26.48 6.94 -8.74
CA LYS A 272 -27.26 8.19 -8.92
C LYS A 272 -26.87 9.01 -10.15
N GLY A 273 -26.21 8.38 -11.13
CA GLY A 273 -25.64 9.09 -12.29
C GLY A 273 -24.32 9.80 -11.97
N GLU A 274 -23.76 9.53 -10.79
CA GLU A 274 -22.40 9.87 -10.40
C GLU A 274 -21.46 8.72 -10.78
N TYR A 275 -20.15 8.95 -10.73
CA TYR A 275 -19.17 7.88 -10.82
C TYR A 275 -18.91 7.27 -9.43
N PRO A 276 -18.37 6.04 -9.34
CA PRO A 276 -17.82 5.53 -8.10
C PRO A 276 -16.78 6.48 -7.51
N MET A 277 -16.98 6.90 -6.26
CA MET A 277 -16.12 7.87 -5.57
C MET A 277 -15.91 7.51 -4.11
N GLN A 278 -14.71 7.76 -3.59
CA GLN A 278 -14.37 7.49 -2.20
C GLN A 278 -13.34 8.47 -1.64
N PHE A 279 -13.76 9.31 -0.70
CA PHE A 279 -12.91 10.27 -0.01
C PHE A 279 -12.90 9.97 1.49
N ASP A 280 -11.70 9.88 2.07
CA ASP A 280 -11.45 9.82 3.50
C ASP A 280 -10.27 10.74 3.82
N VAL A 281 -10.59 11.95 4.27
CA VAL A 281 -9.62 13.03 4.45
C VAL A 281 -9.56 13.39 5.91
N LYS A 282 -8.43 13.08 6.54
CA LYS A 282 -8.15 13.44 7.94
C LYS A 282 -7.25 14.66 8.01
N TYR A 283 -7.53 15.55 8.94
CA TYR A 283 -6.75 16.77 9.13
C TYR A 283 -6.83 17.28 10.57
N PRO A 284 -5.79 17.99 11.05
CA PRO A 284 -5.81 18.57 12.37
C PRO A 284 -6.65 19.84 12.42
N GLN A 285 -7.27 20.08 13.57
CA GLN A 285 -7.93 21.32 13.94
C GLN A 285 -7.37 21.83 15.28
N ILE A 286 -6.97 23.10 15.31
CA ILE A 286 -6.54 23.80 16.52
C ILE A 286 -7.79 24.30 17.27
N THR A 287 -7.87 23.98 18.56
CA THR A 287 -8.96 24.31 19.48
C THR A 287 -8.41 24.84 20.82
N GLY A 288 -9.28 25.31 21.71
CA GLY A 288 -8.89 25.83 23.02
C GLY A 288 -8.41 27.30 23.02
N VAL A 289 -8.24 27.88 21.83
CA VAL A 289 -7.95 29.29 21.59
C VAL A 289 -8.88 29.81 20.50
N GLU A 290 -9.39 31.02 20.66
CA GLU A 290 -10.28 31.68 19.70
C GLU A 290 -9.61 32.93 19.12
N GLY A 291 -9.84 33.20 17.84
CA GLY A 291 -9.36 34.39 17.17
C GLY A 291 -9.25 34.21 15.65
N GLU A 292 -9.31 35.32 14.91
CA GLU A 292 -9.27 35.35 13.44
C GLU A 292 -8.07 34.59 12.86
N ASN A 293 -6.91 34.64 13.53
CA ASN A 293 -5.73 33.91 13.10
C ASN A 293 -5.90 32.39 13.22
N ILE A 294 -6.55 31.90 14.29
CA ILE A 294 -6.79 30.46 14.48
C ILE A 294 -7.80 29.95 13.46
N ASP A 295 -8.86 30.72 13.17
CA ASP A 295 -9.83 30.39 12.13
C ASP A 295 -9.14 30.27 10.76
N LYS A 296 -8.28 31.23 10.43
CA LYS A 296 -7.49 31.22 9.20
C LYS A 296 -6.51 30.03 9.13
N ILE A 297 -5.85 29.68 10.24
CA ILE A 297 -4.95 28.52 10.30
C ILE A 297 -5.73 27.23 10.07
N ASN A 298 -6.87 27.06 10.73
CA ASN A 298 -7.73 25.90 10.56
C ASN A 298 -8.25 25.78 9.11
N GLU A 299 -8.62 26.90 8.48
CA GLU A 299 -8.96 26.95 7.05
C GLU A 299 -7.78 26.51 6.17
N MET A 300 -6.58 27.03 6.41
CA MET A 300 -5.36 26.66 5.66
C MET A 300 -5.01 25.16 5.78
N LEU A 301 -5.20 24.56 6.96
CA LEU A 301 -4.97 23.13 7.21
C LEU A 301 -6.02 22.27 6.50
N LYS A 302 -7.30 22.66 6.60
CA LYS A 302 -8.40 21.98 5.94
C LYS A 302 -8.28 22.06 4.41
N ASP A 303 -7.96 23.22 3.87
CA ASP A 303 -7.79 23.42 2.43
C ASP A 303 -6.61 22.60 1.89
N CYS A 304 -5.51 22.51 2.67
CA CYS A 304 -4.39 21.64 2.33
C CYS A 304 -4.85 20.18 2.20
N ALA A 305 -5.55 19.66 3.21
CA ALA A 305 -6.02 18.27 3.21
C ALA A 305 -7.05 18.02 2.10
N MET A 306 -7.99 18.94 1.91
CA MET A 306 -9.09 18.81 0.94
C MET A 306 -8.69 19.10 -0.51
N SER A 307 -7.47 19.54 -0.79
CA SER A 307 -7.07 20.03 -2.12
C SER A 307 -7.39 19.04 -3.26
N THR A 308 -7.22 17.74 -3.05
CA THR A 308 -7.55 16.72 -4.06
C THR A 308 -9.05 16.56 -4.26
N VAL A 309 -9.83 16.50 -3.18
CA VAL A 309 -11.29 16.45 -3.25
C VAL A 309 -11.85 17.70 -3.93
N ASN A 310 -11.30 18.87 -3.59
CA ASN A 310 -11.67 20.14 -4.19
C ASN A 310 -11.41 20.12 -5.70
N THR A 311 -10.23 19.67 -6.12
CA THR A 311 -9.80 19.70 -7.52
C THR A 311 -10.44 18.61 -8.38
N LEU A 312 -10.68 17.42 -7.83
CA LEU A 312 -11.21 16.29 -8.60
C LEU A 312 -12.73 16.19 -8.56
N TYR A 313 -13.39 16.69 -7.52
CA TYR A 313 -14.82 16.45 -7.28
C TYR A 313 -15.66 17.71 -7.02
N LEU A 314 -15.28 18.58 -6.08
CA LEU A 314 -16.13 19.73 -5.72
C LEU A 314 -16.04 20.87 -6.75
N ALA A 315 -14.88 21.05 -7.38
CA ALA A 315 -14.64 22.04 -8.41
C ALA A 315 -13.76 21.50 -9.57
N PRO A 316 -14.18 20.41 -10.26
CA PRO A 316 -13.37 19.79 -11.30
C PRO A 316 -13.23 20.69 -12.53
N SER A 317 -12.03 20.69 -13.11
CA SER A 317 -11.76 21.34 -14.39
C SER A 317 -12.55 20.66 -15.51
N ASP A 318 -12.79 21.39 -16.61
CA ASP A 318 -13.52 20.81 -17.76
C ASP A 318 -12.76 19.64 -18.39
N SER A 319 -11.43 19.70 -18.45
CA SER A 319 -10.60 18.57 -18.89
C SER A 319 -10.76 17.34 -18.00
N MET A 320 -10.90 17.52 -16.68
CA MET A 320 -11.16 16.40 -15.77
C MET A 320 -12.54 15.79 -16.01
N LYS A 321 -13.57 16.61 -16.23
CA LYS A 321 -14.93 16.13 -16.55
C LYS A 321 -14.95 15.34 -17.86
N GLU A 322 -14.27 15.84 -18.90
CA GLU A 322 -14.13 15.16 -20.19
C GLU A 322 -13.39 13.82 -20.01
N LYS A 323 -12.25 13.81 -19.31
CA LYS A 323 -11.50 12.59 -19.00
C LYS A 323 -12.36 11.52 -18.32
N MET A 324 -13.20 11.93 -17.37
CA MET A 324 -14.11 11.02 -16.65
C MET A 324 -15.20 10.44 -17.55
N LEU A 325 -15.67 11.18 -18.56
CA LEU A 325 -16.68 10.71 -19.52
C LEU A 325 -16.10 9.70 -20.53
N GLU A 326 -14.82 9.82 -20.85
CA GLU A 326 -14.13 8.92 -21.78
C GLU A 326 -13.65 7.61 -21.12
N GLU A 327 -13.59 7.58 -19.79
CA GLU A 327 -13.07 6.44 -19.05
C GLU A 327 -14.05 5.25 -19.04
N SER A 328 -13.52 4.06 -19.31
CA SER A 328 -14.29 2.81 -19.35
C SER A 328 -14.70 2.32 -17.96
N ASN A 329 -13.88 2.61 -16.95
CA ASN A 329 -14.13 2.28 -15.54
C ASN A 329 -13.79 3.48 -14.64
N PRO A 330 -14.64 4.53 -14.64
CA PRO A 330 -14.37 5.78 -13.95
C PRO A 330 -14.33 5.58 -12.44
N PHE A 331 -13.32 6.16 -11.80
CA PHE A 331 -13.18 6.16 -10.34
C PHE A 331 -12.41 7.39 -9.87
N LEU A 332 -12.90 8.01 -8.80
CA LEU A 332 -12.15 9.01 -8.04
C LEU A 332 -11.99 8.55 -6.61
N GLY A 333 -10.83 8.80 -6.03
CA GLY A 333 -10.69 8.63 -4.59
C GLY A 333 -9.52 9.37 -4.03
N SER A 334 -9.54 9.64 -2.73
CA SER A 334 -8.45 10.28 -1.99
C SER A 334 -8.49 9.80 -0.54
N LEU A 335 -7.34 9.38 -0.04
CA LEU A 335 -7.08 9.08 1.35
C LEU A 335 -5.98 9.98 1.84
N VAL A 336 -6.34 10.85 2.77
CA VAL A 336 -5.39 11.79 3.38
C VAL A 336 -5.18 11.38 4.82
N THR A 337 -3.94 11.02 5.13
CA THR A 337 -3.44 10.96 6.50
C THR A 337 -2.55 12.18 6.75
N TYR A 338 -2.39 12.54 8.02
CA TYR A 338 -1.54 13.67 8.40
C TYR A 338 -0.70 13.34 9.61
N LYS A 339 0.36 14.12 9.79
CA LYS A 339 1.19 14.14 10.98
C LYS A 339 1.45 15.59 11.37
N VAL A 340 1.11 15.94 12.61
CA VAL A 340 1.69 17.14 13.23
C VAL A 340 3.12 16.79 13.59
N SER A 341 4.05 17.24 12.76
CA SER A 341 5.47 16.93 12.89
C SER A 341 6.16 17.86 13.89
N TYR A 342 5.62 19.07 14.09
CA TYR A 342 6.06 19.99 15.13
C TYR A 342 4.88 20.81 15.66
N ALA A 343 4.75 20.92 16.98
CA ALA A 343 3.82 21.83 17.64
C ALA A 343 4.53 22.54 18.81
N GLY A 344 4.76 23.85 18.65
CA GLY A 344 5.30 24.74 19.67
C GLY A 344 4.34 25.91 19.94
N GLU A 345 4.65 26.74 20.94
CA GLU A 345 3.73 27.80 21.40
C GLU A 345 3.26 28.76 20.30
N ASP A 346 4.13 29.11 19.34
CA ASP A 346 3.82 30.05 18.25
C ASP A 346 4.08 29.48 16.84
N PHE A 347 4.28 28.15 16.70
CA PHE A 347 4.56 27.54 15.40
C PHE A 347 4.07 26.10 15.31
N ILE A 348 3.47 25.75 14.17
CA ILE A 348 3.03 24.39 13.85
C ILE A 348 3.54 23.96 12.47
N SER A 349 4.01 22.73 12.37
CA SER A 349 4.35 22.04 11.12
C SER A 349 3.48 20.81 10.98
N VAL A 350 2.75 20.72 9.86
CA VAL A 350 1.87 19.59 9.55
C VAL A 350 2.22 19.04 8.18
N ALA A 351 2.50 17.74 8.12
CA ALA A 351 2.64 16.99 6.88
C ALA A 351 1.32 16.26 6.57
N PHE A 352 0.98 16.18 5.29
CA PHE A 352 -0.19 15.48 4.76
C PHE A 352 0.27 14.52 3.68
N ASN A 353 -0.09 13.25 3.81
CA ASN A 353 0.14 12.23 2.80
C ASN A 353 -1.19 11.90 2.13
N ASP A 354 -1.33 12.27 0.86
CA ASP A 354 -2.51 12.00 0.04
C ASP A 354 -2.24 10.86 -0.91
N ILE A 355 -3.07 9.83 -0.88
CA ILE A 355 -3.12 8.80 -1.91
C ILE A 355 -4.44 8.92 -2.63
N TYR A 356 -4.37 9.17 -3.93
CA TYR A 356 -5.57 9.44 -4.70
C TYR A 356 -5.56 8.78 -6.07
N TYR A 357 -6.76 8.69 -6.62
CA TYR A 357 -7.04 8.12 -7.93
C TYR A 357 -7.78 9.17 -8.74
N ALA A 358 -7.22 9.53 -9.90
CA ALA A 358 -7.74 10.59 -10.74
C ALA A 358 -8.10 10.05 -12.13
N GLY A 359 -9.32 9.51 -12.26
CA GLY A 359 -9.84 8.98 -13.51
C GLY A 359 -10.31 7.54 -13.36
N ASN A 360 -9.40 6.66 -12.94
CA ASN A 360 -9.65 5.23 -12.77
C ASN A 360 -8.74 4.65 -11.69
N THR A 361 -8.93 3.36 -11.36
CA THR A 361 -8.16 2.63 -10.34
C THR A 361 -6.70 2.33 -10.73
N SER A 362 -6.29 2.58 -11.96
CA SER A 362 -4.89 2.46 -12.43
C SER A 362 -4.13 3.79 -12.42
N ALA A 363 -4.84 4.92 -12.35
CA ALA A 363 -4.29 6.27 -12.27
C ALA A 363 -4.11 6.70 -10.81
N GLN A 364 -3.27 5.95 -10.09
CA GLN A 364 -2.94 6.20 -8.69
C GLN A 364 -1.80 7.21 -8.56
N TYR A 365 -1.92 8.11 -7.59
CA TYR A 365 -0.94 9.14 -7.25
C TYR A 365 -0.68 9.18 -5.75
N CYS A 366 0.45 9.73 -5.34
CA CYS A 366 0.79 9.97 -3.95
C CYS A 366 1.52 11.30 -3.78
N ASP A 367 0.96 12.18 -2.94
CA ASP A 367 1.48 13.53 -2.71
C ASP A 367 1.81 13.74 -1.24
N LEU A 368 2.99 14.30 -0.98
CA LEU A 368 3.30 14.96 0.28
C LEU A 368 3.00 16.45 0.12
N ARG A 369 2.19 16.98 1.03
CA ARG A 369 1.92 18.42 1.16
C ARG A 369 2.18 18.83 2.60
N THR A 370 2.66 20.04 2.82
CA THR A 370 2.98 20.51 4.17
C THR A 370 2.40 21.89 4.44
N ARG A 371 2.23 22.21 5.72
CA ARG A 371 1.86 23.53 6.22
C ARG A 371 2.73 23.87 7.41
N ASN A 372 3.55 24.91 7.25
CA ASN A 372 4.47 25.43 8.25
C ASN A 372 4.00 26.83 8.63
N ILE A 373 3.29 26.98 9.74
CA ILE A 373 2.51 28.17 10.03
C ILE A 373 2.87 28.74 11.39
N ARG A 374 3.14 30.05 11.44
CA ARG A 374 3.20 30.81 12.69
C ARG A 374 1.80 31.08 13.21
N ILE A 375 1.59 30.85 14.50
CA ILE A 375 0.25 30.88 15.11
C ILE A 375 -0.23 32.32 15.32
N SER A 376 0.67 33.22 15.71
CA SER A 376 0.35 34.60 16.08
C SER A 376 -0.22 35.46 14.96
N ASP A 377 0.03 35.11 13.68
CA ASP A 377 -0.44 35.88 12.52
C ASP A 377 -0.84 35.04 11.30
N ALA A 378 -0.90 33.71 11.44
CA ALA A 378 -1.18 32.77 10.36
C ALA A 378 -0.24 32.92 9.15
N LYS A 379 1.01 33.33 9.36
CA LYS A 379 2.03 33.38 8.30
C LYS A 379 2.52 31.97 7.97
N GLN A 380 2.37 31.59 6.70
CA GLN A 380 2.99 30.38 6.14
C GLN A 380 4.43 30.65 5.73
N PHE A 381 5.30 29.68 5.96
CA PHE A 381 6.67 29.66 5.47
C PHE A 381 6.82 28.60 4.39
N GLU A 382 7.60 28.92 3.36
CA GLU A 382 8.01 28.03 2.25
C GLU A 382 9.51 27.72 2.32
N VAL A 383 10.01 26.77 1.50
CA VAL A 383 11.44 26.41 1.46
C VAL A 383 12.33 27.63 1.20
N ALA A 384 11.95 28.47 0.24
CA ALA A 384 12.66 29.69 -0.11
C ALA A 384 12.69 30.75 1.01
N ASP A 385 11.76 30.67 1.97
CA ASP A 385 11.78 31.54 3.14
C ASP A 385 12.84 31.10 4.15
N ILE A 386 13.22 29.83 4.21
CA ILE A 386 14.04 29.31 5.31
C ILE A 386 15.50 29.10 4.92
N VAL A 387 15.79 28.72 3.67
CA VAL A 387 17.15 28.45 3.19
C VAL A 387 17.53 29.28 1.96
N ASP A 388 18.79 29.73 1.91
CA ASP A 388 19.39 30.26 0.70
C ASP A 388 19.66 29.10 -0.26
N LEU A 389 18.97 29.12 -1.40
CA LEU A 389 19.10 28.15 -2.51
C LEU A 389 20.41 28.33 -3.29
N SER A 390 21.51 28.54 -2.56
CA SER A 390 22.87 28.64 -3.03
C SER A 390 23.32 27.33 -3.70
N ASP A 391 24.36 27.42 -4.53
CA ASP A 391 24.96 26.23 -5.13
C ASP A 391 25.40 25.22 -4.07
N ALA A 392 25.93 25.69 -2.93
CA ALA A 392 26.37 24.83 -1.84
C ALA A 392 25.19 24.03 -1.26
N PHE A 393 24.10 24.71 -0.91
CA PHE A 393 22.88 24.06 -0.41
C PHE A 393 22.34 23.03 -1.40
N MET A 394 22.17 23.41 -2.68
CA MET A 394 21.60 22.52 -3.69
C MET A 394 22.43 21.24 -3.88
N HIS A 395 23.75 21.30 -3.78
CA HIS A 395 24.61 20.12 -3.88
C HIS A 395 24.49 19.21 -2.65
N ASP A 396 24.43 19.78 -1.44
CA ASP A 396 24.28 18.99 -0.21
C ASP A 396 22.90 18.36 -0.10
N TRP A 397 21.84 19.12 -0.42
CA TRP A 397 20.48 18.62 -0.55
C TRP A 397 20.39 17.45 -1.55
N MET A 398 20.92 17.62 -2.76
CA MET A 398 20.92 16.55 -3.77
C MET A 398 21.70 15.30 -3.31
N LYS A 399 22.80 15.49 -2.57
CA LYS A 399 23.58 14.39 -2.00
C LYS A 399 22.77 13.61 -0.96
N LYS A 400 22.06 14.30 -0.07
CA LYS A 400 21.16 13.69 0.93
C LYS A 400 19.99 12.96 0.25
N MET A 401 19.30 13.60 -0.69
CA MET A 401 18.22 12.99 -1.49
C MET A 401 18.66 11.66 -2.14
N LYS A 402 19.87 11.63 -2.74
CA LYS A 402 20.43 10.40 -3.33
C LYS A 402 20.87 9.35 -2.30
N GLY A 403 21.21 9.78 -1.08
CA GLY A 403 21.44 8.89 0.04
C GLY A 403 20.17 8.18 0.48
N GLU A 404 19.06 8.93 0.54
CA GLU A 404 17.74 8.41 0.93
C GLU A 404 17.12 7.51 -0.13
N ALA A 405 17.16 7.93 -1.40
CA ALA A 405 16.50 7.24 -2.50
C ALA A 405 17.44 7.02 -3.71
N PRO A 406 18.52 6.22 -3.57
CA PRO A 406 19.53 6.05 -4.62
C PRO A 406 19.01 5.46 -5.93
N LEU A 407 17.85 4.80 -5.90
CA LEU A 407 17.19 4.19 -7.05
C LEU A 407 16.05 5.02 -7.63
N ALA A 408 15.73 6.18 -7.04
CA ALA A 408 14.64 7.02 -7.51
C ALA A 408 15.02 7.69 -8.83
N GLU A 409 14.25 7.39 -9.88
CA GLU A 409 14.50 7.87 -11.25
C GLU A 409 14.54 9.42 -11.29
N VAL A 410 13.76 10.09 -10.44
CA VAL A 410 13.65 11.57 -10.34
C VAL A 410 14.96 12.26 -10.04
N LEU A 411 15.81 11.63 -9.23
CA LEU A 411 17.09 12.19 -8.84
C LEU A 411 18.14 12.08 -9.96
N SER A 412 17.82 11.36 -11.04
CA SER A 412 18.68 11.21 -12.22
C SER A 412 18.12 11.91 -13.46
N SER A 413 16.79 12.06 -13.57
CA SER A 413 16.11 12.59 -14.75
C SER A 413 15.95 14.12 -14.73
N VAL A 414 15.83 14.74 -13.55
CA VAL A 414 15.62 16.18 -13.38
C VAL A 414 16.94 16.89 -13.10
N LYS A 415 17.15 18.06 -13.71
CA LYS A 415 18.40 18.83 -13.53
C LYS A 415 18.40 19.58 -12.21
N LEU A 416 19.59 19.82 -11.65
CA LEU A 416 19.74 20.54 -10.38
C LEU A 416 19.11 21.95 -10.40
N ASN A 417 19.17 22.66 -11.53
CA ASN A 417 18.54 23.98 -11.67
C ASN A 417 17.01 23.90 -11.72
N ASP A 418 16.45 22.80 -12.20
CA ASP A 418 15.00 22.58 -12.21
C ASP A 418 14.53 22.29 -10.78
N PHE A 419 15.29 21.49 -10.01
CA PHE A 419 15.06 21.36 -8.57
C PHE A 419 15.16 22.68 -7.82
N ARG A 420 16.10 23.56 -8.19
CA ARG A 420 16.19 24.88 -7.57
C ARG A 420 14.94 25.72 -7.81
N GLN A 421 14.37 25.65 -9.01
CA GLN A 421 13.11 26.32 -9.33
C GLN A 421 11.96 25.73 -8.50
N ILE A 422 11.90 24.40 -8.37
CA ILE A 422 10.90 23.70 -7.54
C ILE A 422 11.00 24.14 -6.08
N LEU A 423 12.18 24.10 -5.48
CA LEU A 423 12.41 24.56 -4.09
C LEU A 423 12.23 26.08 -3.91
N ASN A 424 12.10 26.83 -5.00
CA ASN A 424 11.75 28.26 -5.00
C ASN A 424 10.24 28.49 -5.17
N GLY A 425 9.43 27.44 -5.06
CA GLY A 425 7.97 27.46 -5.14
C GLY A 425 7.40 27.30 -6.56
N GLU A 426 8.23 26.97 -7.56
CA GLU A 426 7.72 26.72 -8.92
C GLU A 426 7.14 25.31 -9.05
N ILE A 427 5.89 25.23 -9.49
CA ILE A 427 5.25 23.97 -9.86
C ILE A 427 5.71 23.59 -11.27
N LEU A 428 6.68 22.68 -11.36
CA LEU A 428 7.24 22.29 -12.65
C LEU A 428 6.35 21.23 -13.32
N GLU A 429 5.83 21.58 -14.49
CA GLU A 429 5.04 20.69 -15.38
C GLU A 429 3.79 20.07 -14.72
N ASN A 430 3.27 20.66 -13.63
CA ASN A 430 2.24 20.08 -12.77
C ASN A 430 2.60 18.69 -12.23
N ARG A 431 3.90 18.40 -12.11
CA ARG A 431 4.44 17.08 -11.73
C ARG A 431 5.34 17.13 -10.51
N TYR A 432 5.99 18.26 -10.27
CA TYR A 432 6.97 18.40 -9.22
C TYR A 432 6.63 19.59 -8.33
N PHE A 433 6.67 19.34 -7.03
CA PHE A 433 6.32 20.30 -5.99
C PHE A 433 7.28 20.12 -4.84
N ASP A 434 7.72 21.20 -4.22
CA ASP A 434 8.51 21.14 -3.00
C ASP A 434 7.62 20.86 -1.78
N ALA A 435 8.25 20.34 -0.74
CA ALA A 435 7.66 20.23 0.57
C ALA A 435 8.78 20.38 1.60
N PHE A 436 8.49 21.03 2.72
CA PHE A 436 9.33 20.88 3.90
C PHE A 436 8.47 20.77 5.16
N PHE A 437 9.02 20.14 6.18
CA PHE A 437 8.41 20.12 7.50
C PHE A 437 9.51 20.14 8.57
N VAL A 438 9.14 20.63 9.74
CA VAL A 438 9.97 20.55 10.94
C VAL A 438 9.53 19.33 11.73
N ASP A 439 10.48 18.54 12.20
CA ASP A 439 10.23 17.39 13.05
C ASP A 439 10.98 17.54 14.39
N LYS A 440 11.09 16.45 15.15
CA LYS A 440 11.81 16.43 16.42
C LYS A 440 13.31 16.66 16.30
N ASP A 441 13.95 16.21 15.22
CA ASP A 441 15.40 16.19 15.07
C ASP A 441 15.93 17.33 14.18
N GLY A 442 15.08 17.93 13.35
CA GLY A 442 15.44 19.06 12.52
C GLY A 442 14.39 19.43 11.47
N ILE A 443 14.85 19.57 10.22
CA ILE A 443 14.06 19.99 9.07
C ILE A 443 14.25 18.98 7.94
N GLU A 444 13.15 18.54 7.36
CA GLU A 444 13.14 17.74 6.14
C GLU A 444 12.72 18.61 4.96
N ILE A 445 13.51 18.59 3.87
CA ILE A 445 13.21 19.32 2.62
C ILE A 445 13.17 18.31 1.48
N GLY A 446 12.04 18.22 0.79
CA GLY A 446 11.78 17.19 -0.20
C GLY A 446 11.01 17.66 -1.42
N ILE A 447 10.66 16.67 -2.23
CA ILE A 447 9.86 16.83 -3.44
C ILE A 447 8.77 15.76 -3.49
N THR A 448 7.62 16.15 -4.03
CA THR A 448 6.63 15.24 -4.62
C THR A 448 6.88 15.15 -6.12
N TYR A 449 6.70 13.96 -6.73
CA TYR A 449 6.90 13.73 -8.15
C TYR A 449 5.84 12.81 -8.76
N HIS A 450 5.47 13.08 -10.02
CA HIS A 450 4.57 12.24 -10.83
C HIS A 450 5.16 11.91 -12.20
N TYR A 451 5.28 10.62 -12.52
CA TYR A 451 5.68 10.13 -13.85
C TYR A 451 4.49 9.60 -14.64
N PRO A 452 4.20 10.15 -15.83
CA PRO A 452 3.34 9.45 -16.76
C PRO A 452 4.04 8.15 -17.19
N GLY A 453 3.34 7.01 -17.05
CA GLY A 453 3.85 5.75 -17.58
C GLY A 453 4.12 5.90 -19.08
N ASP A 454 5.33 5.58 -19.54
CA ASP A 454 5.79 5.77 -20.92
C ASP A 454 5.21 4.74 -21.92
N GLY A 455 4.15 4.04 -21.52
CA GLY A 455 3.53 2.95 -22.28
C GLY A 455 4.36 1.66 -22.34
N LYS A 456 5.61 1.64 -21.83
CA LYS A 456 6.46 0.44 -21.74
C LYS A 456 6.54 -0.10 -20.32
N LYS A 457 6.49 0.77 -19.30
CA LYS A 457 6.25 0.40 -17.90
C LYS A 457 4.75 0.52 -17.59
N SER A 458 4.17 -0.48 -16.92
CA SER A 458 2.71 -0.55 -16.67
C SER A 458 2.21 0.25 -15.47
N SER A 459 3.02 1.12 -14.87
CA SER A 459 2.60 1.97 -13.74
C SER A 459 3.22 3.35 -13.83
N ALA A 460 2.40 4.39 -13.63
CA ALA A 460 2.88 5.72 -13.27
C ALA A 460 3.73 5.60 -12.00
N GLU A 461 4.91 6.21 -11.98
CA GLU A 461 5.72 6.31 -10.75
C GLU A 461 5.36 7.63 -10.06
N SER A 462 4.69 7.58 -8.92
CA SER A 462 4.29 8.77 -8.15
C SER A 462 4.66 8.61 -6.69
N GLY A 463 5.18 9.64 -6.05
CA GLY A 463 5.46 9.64 -4.62
C GLY A 463 6.26 10.85 -4.19
N TRP A 464 6.88 10.75 -3.03
CA TRP A 464 7.67 11.82 -2.46
C TRP A 464 8.95 11.27 -1.82
N ILE A 465 9.98 12.12 -1.78
CA ILE A 465 11.28 11.86 -1.14
C ILE A 465 11.68 13.15 -0.41
N THR A 466 12.25 13.02 0.77
CA THR A 466 12.74 14.12 1.59
C THR A 466 14.21 13.94 1.93
N ALA A 467 14.92 15.05 2.15
CA ALA A 467 16.28 15.07 2.66
C ALA A 467 16.26 15.58 4.10
N PRO A 468 16.72 14.78 5.08
CA PRO A 468 16.77 15.19 6.47
C PRO A 468 18.01 16.05 6.76
N PHE A 469 17.80 17.15 7.47
CA PHE A 469 18.85 17.98 8.03
C PHE A 469 18.61 18.18 9.52
N THR A 470 19.64 17.91 10.32
CA THR A 470 19.66 18.36 11.70
C THR A 470 19.69 19.88 11.75
N MET A 471 19.22 20.48 12.85
CA MET A 471 19.28 21.94 13.03
C MET A 471 20.69 22.51 12.88
N LYS A 472 21.73 21.74 13.24
CA LYS A 472 23.14 22.15 13.12
C LYS A 472 23.62 22.20 11.67
N GLU A 473 23.10 21.32 10.81
CA GLU A 473 23.47 21.30 9.39
C GLU A 473 22.74 22.41 8.62
N ILE A 474 21.43 22.51 8.80
CA ILE A 474 20.60 23.42 7.99
C ILE A 474 20.84 24.89 8.27
N ILE A 475 21.27 25.24 9.50
CA ILE A 475 21.50 26.63 9.92
C ILE A 475 22.64 27.30 9.14
N GLU A 476 23.54 26.52 8.52
CA GLU A 476 24.60 27.05 7.65
C GLU A 476 24.05 27.71 6.39
N TYR A 477 22.84 27.33 5.97
CA TYR A 477 22.16 27.82 4.77
C TYR A 477 21.00 28.76 5.07
N LYS A 478 20.84 29.22 6.32
CA LYS A 478 19.67 30.00 6.73
C LYS A 478 19.54 31.33 5.98
N THR A 479 18.31 31.74 5.73
CA THR A 479 17.96 33.13 5.41
C THR A 479 17.84 34.00 6.68
N ASP A 480 17.55 35.28 6.51
CA ASP A 480 17.20 36.22 7.60
C ASP A 480 15.73 36.10 8.08
N SER A 481 15.05 34.99 7.76
CA SER A 481 13.63 34.79 8.08
C SER A 481 13.37 34.66 9.57
N GLU A 482 12.24 35.22 10.01
CA GLU A 482 11.73 35.11 11.38
C GLU A 482 11.39 33.66 11.78
N PHE A 483 11.23 32.75 10.80
CA PHE A 483 11.06 31.31 11.02
C PHE A 483 12.10 30.77 12.00
N TRP A 484 13.36 31.19 11.85
CA TRP A 484 14.47 30.67 12.64
C TRP A 484 14.34 30.97 14.14
N ASN A 485 13.59 32.01 14.53
CA ASN A 485 13.33 32.29 15.94
C ASN A 485 12.28 31.35 16.55
N LEU A 486 11.46 30.69 15.74
CA LEU A 486 10.34 29.84 16.17
C LEU A 486 10.78 28.39 16.49
N VAL A 487 11.91 27.96 15.92
CA VAL A 487 12.39 26.57 16.01
C VAL A 487 13.71 26.42 16.77
N GLN A 488 14.37 27.53 17.12
CA GLN A 488 15.67 27.54 17.81
C GLN A 488 15.58 27.44 19.35
N SER A 489 14.41 27.71 19.95
CA SER A 489 14.29 27.83 21.42
C SER A 489 14.25 26.49 22.19
N ASN A 490 14.22 25.36 21.49
CA ASN A 490 13.94 24.05 22.10
C ASN A 490 15.10 23.02 21.97
N ASN A 491 16.30 23.44 21.56
CA ASN A 491 17.48 22.56 21.43
C ASN A 491 18.69 23.00 22.26
#